data_AF-A0A8S3UFH1-F1
#
_entry.id   AF-A0A8S3UFH1-F1
#
_cell.length_a   1.000
_cell.length_b   1.000
_cell.length_c   1.000
_cell.angle_alpha   90.00
_cell.angle_beta   90.00
_cell.angle_gamma   90.00
#
_symmetry.space_group_name_H-M   'P 1'
#
loop_
_entity.id
_entity.type
_entity.pdbx_description
1 polymer ?
#
loop_
_entity_poly.entity_id
_entity_poly.type
_entity_poly.pdbx_seq_one_letter_code
_entity_poly.pdbx_strand_id
1 'polypeptide(L)'
;MTFIFFSSFWGKFGQRLNLPKTTYVKDAATYFDILTSDGQEVKDVSFVSEEMVRLQWINNEKFVEESGKTNVVIAAYTTAQARLQLYKYLENLGDRSLYCDTDSIIFSSKPGDWRPMTGDYLGDLTDELPNNNIEVFVSGGPKNYAFKLTKPDKAGNQTCCKIRGITLNYKNSLELNFEIVKEMVKGRMKSITVTDEYKIRRNVKSSDIITCVEEKDYRIVFDKRVLKDNYTTVPYGM
;
A
#
# COMPACT_ATOMS: atom_id res chain seq x y z
N MET A 1 12.29 -8.44 -15.19
CA MET A 1 12.70 -7.05 -15.52
C MET A 1 11.64 -6.31 -16.31
N THR A 2 10.90 -6.98 -17.21
CA THR A 2 9.89 -6.38 -18.11
C THR A 2 8.66 -5.79 -17.39
N PHE A 3 8.14 -6.46 -16.36
CA PHE A 3 6.97 -5.97 -15.59
C PHE A 3 7.22 -4.62 -14.90
N ILE A 4 8.39 -4.46 -14.30
CA ILE A 4 8.77 -3.21 -13.59
C ILE A 4 8.83 -2.04 -14.58
N PHE A 5 9.31 -2.27 -15.80
CA PHE A 5 9.43 -1.22 -16.81
C PHE A 5 8.06 -0.64 -17.19
N PHE A 6 7.09 -1.49 -17.53
CA PHE A 6 5.73 -1.06 -17.89
C PHE A 6 5.01 -0.37 -16.73
N SER A 7 5.09 -0.94 -15.52
CA SER A 7 4.46 -0.37 -14.33
C SER A 7 5.10 0.98 -13.94
N SER A 8 6.39 1.17 -14.18
CA SER A 8 7.08 2.44 -13.89
C SER A 8 6.68 3.58 -14.82
N PHE A 9 6.32 3.27 -16.07
CA PHE A 9 5.93 4.28 -17.07
C PHE A 9 4.61 4.96 -16.69
N TRP A 10 3.64 4.19 -16.20
CA TRP A 10 2.37 4.73 -15.70
C TRP A 10 2.55 5.63 -14.48
N GLY A 11 3.42 5.23 -13.55
CA GLY A 11 3.78 6.05 -12.40
C GLY A 11 4.43 7.38 -12.80
N LYS A 12 5.12 7.42 -13.94
CA LYS A 12 5.77 8.64 -14.44
C LYS A 12 4.76 9.69 -14.90
N PHE A 13 3.68 9.30 -15.57
CA PHE A 13 2.66 10.24 -16.04
C PHE A 13 1.93 10.96 -14.92
N GLY A 14 1.69 10.27 -13.79
CA GLY A 14 1.06 10.83 -12.60
C GLY A 14 2.05 11.36 -11.55
N GLN A 15 3.34 11.49 -11.88
CA GLN A 15 4.35 11.91 -10.91
C GLN A 15 4.13 13.38 -10.50
N ARG A 16 4.11 13.63 -9.18
CA ARG A 16 4.11 14.99 -8.63
C ARG A 16 5.42 15.68 -9.01
N LEU A 17 5.32 16.84 -9.67
CA LEU A 17 6.46 17.61 -10.15
C LEU A 17 7.21 18.32 -9.02
N ASN A 18 6.48 18.92 -8.08
CA ASN A 18 7.06 19.65 -6.97
C ASN A 18 7.21 18.75 -5.74
N LEU A 19 8.31 18.01 -5.67
CA LEU A 19 8.71 17.21 -4.53
C LEU A 19 9.77 17.96 -3.71
N PRO A 20 9.76 17.85 -2.37
CA PRO A 20 10.82 18.41 -1.53
C PRO A 20 12.19 17.90 -1.95
N LYS A 21 13.07 18.82 -2.33
CA LYS A 21 14.46 18.55 -2.67
C LYS A 21 15.32 18.78 -1.44
N THR A 22 16.32 17.93 -1.25
CA THR A 22 17.30 18.07 -0.17
C THR A 22 18.65 18.41 -0.81
N THR A 23 19.23 19.54 -0.43
CA THR A 23 20.56 19.97 -0.84
C THR A 23 21.45 20.14 0.38
N TYR A 24 22.70 19.75 0.25
CA TYR A 24 23.69 19.95 1.30
C TYR A 24 24.64 21.05 0.88
N VAL A 25 24.77 22.05 1.73
CA VAL A 25 25.52 23.27 1.45
C VAL A 25 26.61 23.43 2.51
N LYS A 26 27.81 23.77 2.07
CA LYS A 26 28.95 24.09 2.95
C LYS A 26 29.30 25.58 2.96
N ASP A 27 28.93 26.28 1.90
CA ASP A 27 29.25 27.69 1.71
C ASP A 27 28.10 28.60 2.18
N ALA A 28 28.46 29.67 2.90
CA ALA A 28 27.48 30.59 3.46
C ALA A 28 26.75 31.39 2.39
N ALA A 29 27.41 31.78 1.29
CA ALA A 29 26.76 32.54 0.22
C ALA A 29 25.67 31.71 -0.46
N THR A 30 25.99 30.47 -0.82
CA THR A 30 25.02 29.53 -1.42
C THR A 30 23.83 29.25 -0.48
N TYR A 31 24.07 29.24 0.83
CA TYR A 31 23.03 29.07 1.84
C TYR A 31 22.08 30.27 1.90
N PHE A 32 22.60 31.50 1.94
CA PHE A 32 21.78 32.72 1.93
C PHE A 32 21.06 32.93 0.60
N ASP A 33 21.66 32.54 -0.52
CA ASP A 33 21.03 32.60 -1.84
C ASP A 33 19.76 31.74 -1.90
N ILE A 34 19.80 30.52 -1.35
CA ILE A 34 18.63 29.63 -1.30
C ILE A 34 17.56 30.16 -0.34
N LEU A 35 17.96 30.71 0.81
CA LEU A 35 17.02 31.28 1.80
C LEU A 35 16.31 32.54 1.30
N THR A 36 17.00 33.35 0.50
CA THR A 36 16.49 34.65 0.03
C THR A 36 15.88 34.55 -1.37
N SER A 37 15.91 33.36 -1.99
CA SER A 37 15.35 33.16 -3.32
C SER A 37 13.82 33.20 -3.30
N ASP A 38 13.21 34.14 -4.04
CA ASP A 38 11.75 34.19 -4.22
C ASP A 38 11.18 32.95 -4.96
N GLY A 39 12.05 32.21 -5.65
CA GLY A 39 11.69 31.01 -6.42
C GLY A 39 11.66 29.72 -5.60
N GLN A 40 12.27 29.69 -4.42
CA GLN A 40 12.42 28.49 -3.59
C GLN A 40 11.84 28.73 -2.20
N GLU A 41 10.99 27.83 -1.74
CA GLU A 41 10.45 27.86 -0.38
C GLU A 41 11.18 26.84 0.48
N VAL A 42 11.95 27.30 1.46
CA VAL A 42 12.67 26.44 2.40
C VAL A 42 11.69 25.89 3.44
N LYS A 43 11.64 24.57 3.58
CA LYS A 43 10.78 23.83 4.51
C LYS A 43 11.50 23.39 5.78
N ASP A 44 12.77 23.04 5.68
CA ASP A 44 13.56 22.54 6.81
C ASP A 44 15.03 22.91 6.64
N VAL A 45 15.66 23.25 7.76
CA VAL A 45 17.10 23.56 7.84
C VAL A 45 17.66 22.77 9.02
N SER A 46 18.63 21.91 8.74
CA SER A 46 19.29 21.09 9.76
C SER A 46 20.80 21.14 9.58
N PHE A 47 21.51 21.50 10.64
CA PHE A 47 22.97 21.41 10.69
C PHE A 47 23.37 19.95 10.88
N VAL A 48 24.09 19.40 9.90
CA VAL A 48 24.56 18.00 9.93
C VAL A 48 25.95 17.93 10.56
N SER A 49 26.78 18.95 10.30
CA SER A 49 28.07 19.17 10.96
C SER A 49 28.32 20.68 11.10
N GLU A 50 29.43 21.07 11.74
CA GLU A 50 29.84 22.48 11.87
C GLU A 50 30.04 23.18 10.51
N GLU A 51 30.35 22.40 9.45
CA GLU A 51 30.64 22.92 8.11
C GLU A 51 29.56 22.58 7.07
N MET A 52 28.47 21.88 7.46
CA MET A 52 27.52 21.35 6.49
C MET A 52 26.07 21.52 6.96
N VAL A 53 25.31 22.28 6.18
CA VAL A 53 23.90 22.52 6.40
C VAL A 53 23.08 21.75 5.37
N ARG A 54 22.12 20.97 5.85
CA ARG A 54 21.10 20.34 5.02
C ARG A 54 19.91 21.29 4.93
N LEU A 55 19.60 21.68 3.70
CA LEU A 55 18.43 22.47 3.35
C LEU A 55 17.42 21.57 2.63
N GLN A 56 16.17 21.64 3.04
CA GLN A 56 15.06 21.04 2.33
C GLN A 56 14.16 22.16 1.80
N TRP A 57 13.92 22.17 0.51
CA TRP A 57 13.14 23.21 -0.16
C TRP A 57 12.23 22.64 -1.24
N ILE A 58 11.21 23.41 -1.59
CA ILE A 58 10.34 23.16 -2.73
C ILE A 58 10.40 24.35 -3.69
N ASN A 59 10.13 24.13 -4.96
CA ASN A 59 9.93 25.26 -5.86
C ASN A 59 8.62 25.95 -5.49
N ASN A 60 8.62 27.28 -5.50
CA ASN A 60 7.39 28.04 -5.40
C ASN A 60 6.49 27.71 -6.60
N GLU A 61 5.17 27.69 -6.43
CA GLU A 61 4.21 27.19 -7.42
C GLU A 61 4.35 27.88 -8.79
N LYS A 62 4.75 29.16 -8.79
CA LYS A 62 5.00 29.95 -10.00
C LYS A 62 6.25 29.54 -10.79
N PHE A 63 7.18 28.82 -10.16
CA PHE A 63 8.47 28.40 -10.71
C PHE A 63 8.59 26.87 -10.80
N VAL A 64 7.47 26.14 -10.71
CA VAL A 64 7.47 24.70 -10.95
C VAL A 64 7.65 24.47 -12.45
N GLU A 65 8.80 23.94 -12.83
CA GLU A 65 9.02 23.50 -14.21
C GLU A 65 8.04 22.38 -14.56
N GLU A 66 7.26 22.61 -15.61
CA GLU A 66 6.42 21.57 -16.20
C GLU A 66 7.29 20.50 -16.85
N SER A 67 7.07 19.23 -16.52
CA SER A 67 7.76 18.16 -17.22
C SER A 67 6.97 17.77 -18.46
N GLY A 68 7.61 17.82 -19.64
CA GLY A 68 7.04 17.25 -20.87
C GLY A 68 6.82 15.72 -20.83
N LYS A 69 7.20 15.06 -19.72
CA LYS A 69 7.03 13.61 -19.50
C LYS A 69 5.84 13.29 -18.57
N THR A 70 5.21 14.29 -17.94
CA THR A 70 4.05 14.10 -17.07
C THR A 70 2.77 14.44 -17.82
N ASN A 71 1.75 13.59 -17.68
CA ASN A 71 0.43 13.85 -18.22
C ASN A 71 -0.62 13.26 -17.27
N VAL A 72 -1.18 14.12 -16.42
CA VAL A 72 -2.15 13.73 -15.40
C VAL A 72 -3.44 13.21 -16.03
N VAL A 73 -3.83 13.72 -17.21
CA VAL A 73 -5.02 13.27 -17.93
C VAL A 73 -4.86 11.82 -18.39
N ILE A 74 -3.70 11.46 -18.96
CA ILE A 74 -3.41 10.07 -19.34
C ILE A 74 -3.41 9.17 -18.11
N ALA A 75 -2.76 9.59 -17.01
CA ALA A 75 -2.74 8.81 -15.78
C ALA A 75 -4.14 8.58 -15.18
N ALA A 76 -4.99 9.61 -15.20
CA ALA A 76 -6.36 9.52 -14.74
C ALA A 76 -7.20 8.59 -15.65
N TYR A 77 -7.06 8.73 -16.96
CA TYR A 77 -7.78 7.92 -17.94
C TYR A 77 -7.40 6.44 -17.83
N THR A 78 -6.11 6.10 -17.78
CA THR A 78 -5.68 4.70 -17.64
C THR A 78 -6.13 4.08 -16.33
N THR A 79 -6.06 4.83 -15.22
CA THR A 79 -6.55 4.37 -13.91
C THR A 79 -8.06 4.16 -13.92
N ALA A 80 -8.82 5.04 -14.60
CA ALA A 80 -10.26 4.88 -14.77
C ALA A 80 -10.59 3.64 -15.60
N GLN A 81 -9.91 3.42 -16.72
CA GLN A 81 -10.11 2.23 -17.57
C GLN A 81 -9.78 0.93 -16.82
N ALA A 82 -8.69 0.89 -16.04
CA ALA A 82 -8.37 -0.26 -15.21
C ALA A 82 -9.48 -0.57 -14.17
N ARG A 83 -10.03 0.47 -13.52
CA ARG A 83 -11.16 0.31 -12.60
C ARG A 83 -12.43 -0.17 -13.29
N LEU A 84 -12.75 0.35 -14.48
CA LEU A 84 -13.90 -0.11 -15.25
C LEU A 84 -13.74 -1.57 -15.68
N GLN A 85 -12.54 -1.98 -16.06
CA GLN A 85 -12.26 -3.37 -16.41
C GLN A 85 -12.46 -4.29 -15.20
N LEU A 86 -11.94 -3.92 -14.02
CA LEU A 86 -12.18 -4.64 -12.77
C LEU A 86 -13.68 -4.69 -12.43
N TYR A 87 -14.39 -3.57 -12.62
CA TYR A 87 -15.81 -3.43 -12.33
C TYR A 87 -16.69 -4.40 -13.14
N LYS A 88 -16.36 -4.66 -14.42
CA LYS A 88 -17.09 -5.66 -15.23
C LYS A 88 -17.12 -7.04 -14.58
N TYR A 89 -16.02 -7.46 -13.96
CA TYR A 89 -15.97 -8.74 -13.24
C TYR A 89 -16.75 -8.68 -11.92
N LEU A 90 -16.64 -7.55 -11.20
CA LEU A 90 -17.37 -7.36 -9.94
C LEU A 90 -18.88 -7.32 -10.15
N GLU A 91 -19.36 -6.71 -11.23
CA GLU A 91 -20.78 -6.65 -11.59
C GLU A 91 -21.36 -8.05 -11.85
N ASN A 92 -20.62 -8.88 -12.61
CA ASN A 92 -21.02 -10.28 -12.85
C ASN A 92 -20.93 -11.16 -11.61
N LEU A 93 -19.99 -10.88 -10.69
CA LEU A 93 -19.85 -11.63 -9.44
C LEU A 93 -20.88 -11.20 -8.39
N GLY A 94 -21.29 -9.92 -8.38
CA GLY A 94 -22.19 -9.35 -7.41
C GLY A 94 -21.76 -9.62 -5.97
N ASP A 95 -22.68 -10.12 -5.15
CA ASP A 95 -22.48 -10.43 -3.72
C ASP A 95 -21.44 -11.52 -3.46
N ARG A 96 -21.00 -12.26 -4.49
CA ARG A 96 -19.98 -13.29 -4.36
C ARG A 96 -18.57 -12.71 -4.22
N SER A 97 -18.36 -11.44 -4.57
CA SER A 97 -17.08 -10.75 -4.41
C SER A 97 -16.83 -10.40 -2.95
N LEU A 98 -15.84 -11.06 -2.34
CA LEU A 98 -15.47 -10.88 -0.93
C LEU A 98 -14.46 -9.74 -0.74
N TYR A 99 -13.56 -9.55 -1.69
CA TYR A 99 -12.51 -8.52 -1.62
C TYR A 99 -12.00 -8.15 -3.01
N CYS A 100 -11.59 -6.90 -3.20
CA CYS A 100 -10.94 -6.43 -4.41
C CYS A 100 -9.82 -5.43 -4.08
N ASP A 101 -8.68 -5.54 -4.75
CA ASP A 101 -7.60 -4.56 -4.67
C ASP A 101 -6.90 -4.42 -6.01
N THR A 102 -6.98 -3.21 -6.59
CA THR A 102 -6.32 -2.73 -7.81
C THR A 102 -6.57 -3.57 -9.07
N ASP A 103 -6.13 -4.82 -9.07
CA ASP A 103 -6.12 -5.79 -10.17
C ASP A 103 -6.46 -7.23 -9.71
N SER A 104 -6.77 -7.42 -8.42
CA SER A 104 -7.11 -8.73 -7.83
C SER A 104 -8.53 -8.76 -7.27
N ILE A 105 -9.19 -9.93 -7.36
CA ILE A 105 -10.51 -10.19 -6.78
C ILE A 105 -10.48 -11.52 -6.04
N ILE A 106 -10.99 -11.53 -4.81
CA ILE A 106 -11.28 -12.75 -4.05
C ILE A 106 -12.78 -12.91 -4.03
N PHE A 107 -13.27 -14.05 -4.49
CA PHE A 107 -14.69 -14.33 -4.60
C PHE A 107 -15.04 -15.73 -4.10
N SER A 108 -16.31 -15.92 -3.72
CA SER A 108 -16.88 -17.21 -3.39
C SER A 108 -17.44 -17.89 -4.65
N SER A 109 -17.24 -19.19 -4.79
CA SER A 109 -17.79 -19.97 -5.90
C SER A 109 -18.36 -21.29 -5.43
N LYS A 110 -19.57 -21.59 -5.88
CA LYS A 110 -20.21 -22.90 -5.79
C LYS A 110 -20.08 -23.65 -7.12
N PRO A 111 -20.24 -24.99 -7.13
CA PRO A 111 -20.25 -25.76 -8.37
C PRO A 111 -21.36 -25.26 -9.31
N GLY A 112 -21.01 -24.95 -10.58
CA GLY A 112 -21.95 -24.46 -11.59
C GLY A 112 -22.08 -22.94 -11.68
N ASP A 113 -21.51 -22.20 -10.74
CA ASP A 113 -21.49 -20.73 -10.81
C ASP A 113 -20.60 -20.22 -11.94
N TRP A 114 -20.95 -19.06 -12.51
CA TRP A 114 -20.07 -18.34 -13.41
C TRP A 114 -18.74 -17.96 -12.72
N ARG A 115 -17.64 -18.13 -13.46
CA ARG A 115 -16.29 -17.76 -13.05
C ARG A 115 -15.64 -16.93 -14.14
N PRO A 116 -14.84 -15.92 -13.79
CA PRO A 116 -14.05 -15.21 -14.78
C PRO A 116 -13.15 -16.19 -15.54
N MET A 117 -13.06 -16.01 -16.85
CA MET A 117 -12.12 -16.77 -17.67
C MET A 117 -10.70 -16.35 -17.31
N THR A 118 -9.85 -17.35 -17.10
CA THR A 118 -8.42 -17.15 -16.87
C THR A 118 -7.65 -17.36 -18.16
N GLY A 119 -6.57 -16.60 -18.35
CA GLY A 119 -5.72 -16.71 -19.53
C GLY A 119 -4.30 -16.22 -19.26
N ASP A 120 -3.41 -16.52 -20.20
CA ASP A 120 -1.98 -16.16 -20.13
C ASP A 120 -1.65 -14.88 -20.91
N TYR A 121 -2.65 -14.22 -21.51
CA TYR A 121 -2.46 -13.01 -22.31
C TYR A 121 -2.59 -11.73 -21.49
N LEU A 122 -2.05 -10.63 -22.03
CA LEU A 122 -2.09 -9.33 -21.36
C LEU A 122 -3.54 -8.86 -21.19
N GLY A 123 -3.94 -8.63 -19.93
CA GLY A 123 -5.28 -8.19 -19.56
C GLY A 123 -6.23 -9.31 -19.15
N ASP A 124 -5.81 -10.57 -19.32
CA ASP A 124 -6.54 -11.71 -18.78
C ASP A 124 -6.30 -11.84 -17.28
N LEU A 125 -7.27 -12.44 -16.57
CA LEU A 125 -7.12 -12.77 -15.17
C LEU A 125 -6.26 -14.03 -15.04
N THR A 126 -5.29 -14.00 -14.13
CA THR A 126 -4.46 -15.16 -13.81
C THR A 126 -4.92 -15.78 -12.50
N ASP A 127 -4.99 -17.11 -12.43
CA ASP A 127 -5.23 -17.81 -11.18
C ASP A 127 -3.97 -17.81 -10.32
N GLU A 128 -4.01 -17.10 -9.17
CA GLU A 128 -2.90 -17.05 -8.21
C GLU A 128 -2.73 -18.35 -7.42
N LEU A 129 -3.77 -19.19 -7.32
CA LEU A 129 -3.78 -20.40 -6.50
C LEU A 129 -4.10 -21.65 -7.36
N PRO A 130 -3.29 -21.96 -8.37
CA PRO A 130 -3.56 -23.09 -9.25
C PRO A 130 -3.55 -24.39 -8.43
N ASN A 131 -4.66 -25.12 -8.45
CA ASN A 131 -4.93 -26.37 -7.72
C ASN A 131 -5.18 -26.24 -6.21
N ASN A 132 -5.43 -25.02 -5.72
CA ASN A 132 -5.75 -24.80 -4.32
C ASN A 132 -6.96 -23.88 -4.17
N ASN A 133 -7.69 -24.03 -3.06
CA ASN A 133 -8.84 -23.22 -2.77
C ASN A 133 -8.67 -22.57 -1.40
N ILE A 134 -9.26 -21.38 -1.26
CA ILE A 134 -9.39 -20.72 0.03
C ILE A 134 -10.55 -21.38 0.77
N GLU A 135 -10.26 -22.02 1.90
CA GLU A 135 -11.27 -22.61 2.78
C GLU A 135 -11.95 -21.54 3.62
N VAL A 136 -11.16 -20.61 4.17
CA VAL A 136 -11.67 -19.53 5.02
C VAL A 136 -10.98 -18.24 4.65
N PHE A 137 -11.78 -17.21 4.42
CA PHE A 137 -11.33 -15.85 4.15
C PHE A 137 -11.80 -14.93 5.26
N VAL A 138 -10.91 -14.06 5.73
CA VAL A 138 -11.18 -13.06 6.77
C VAL A 138 -10.64 -11.72 6.29
N SER A 139 -11.46 -10.68 6.35
CA SER A 139 -11.03 -9.30 6.03
C SER A 139 -11.26 -8.38 7.22
N GLY A 140 -10.20 -7.65 7.59
CA GLY A 140 -10.24 -6.55 8.54
C GLY A 140 -10.20 -5.18 7.85
N GLY A 141 -10.56 -5.10 6.57
CA GLY A 141 -10.59 -3.86 5.79
C GLY A 141 -9.60 -3.81 4.61
N PRO A 142 -9.42 -2.63 4.00
CA PRO A 142 -8.56 -2.46 2.83
C PRO A 142 -7.10 -2.81 3.14
N LYS A 143 -6.53 -3.71 2.32
CA LYS A 143 -5.15 -4.23 2.46
C LYS A 143 -4.88 -4.90 3.82
N ASN A 144 -5.93 -5.41 4.44
CA ASN A 144 -5.88 -6.10 5.70
C ASN A 144 -6.77 -7.35 5.65
N TYR A 145 -6.17 -8.50 5.31
CA TYR A 145 -6.90 -9.74 5.13
C TYR A 145 -6.02 -10.95 5.46
N ALA A 146 -6.67 -12.05 5.81
CA ALA A 146 -6.03 -13.33 6.07
C ALA A 146 -6.88 -14.45 5.47
N PHE A 147 -6.23 -15.49 4.96
CA PHE A 147 -6.93 -16.64 4.42
C PHE A 147 -6.21 -17.94 4.75
N LYS A 148 -7.00 -19.01 4.80
CA LYS A 148 -6.54 -20.39 4.98
C LYS A 148 -6.82 -21.20 3.73
N LEU A 149 -5.82 -21.93 3.27
CA LEU A 149 -5.87 -22.79 2.10
C LEU A 149 -6.27 -24.21 2.48
N THR A 150 -6.98 -24.90 1.59
CA THR A 150 -7.36 -26.31 1.77
C THR A 150 -6.12 -27.22 1.76
N LYS A 151 -5.19 -26.98 0.84
CA LYS A 151 -3.92 -27.68 0.76
C LYS A 151 -2.78 -26.72 1.14
N PRO A 152 -1.65 -27.22 1.65
CA PRO A 152 -0.46 -26.38 1.79
C PRO A 152 -0.06 -25.83 0.41
N ASP A 153 0.36 -24.57 0.37
CA ASP A 153 0.91 -23.94 -0.83
C ASP A 153 2.25 -24.61 -1.23
N LYS A 154 2.82 -24.22 -2.37
CA LYS A 154 4.15 -24.67 -2.84
C LYS A 154 5.26 -24.48 -1.79
N ALA A 155 5.09 -23.51 -0.88
CA ALA A 155 5.99 -23.23 0.23
C ALA A 155 5.68 -24.01 1.53
N GLY A 156 4.68 -24.90 1.53
CA GLY A 156 4.22 -25.63 2.71
C GLY A 156 3.27 -24.85 3.62
N ASN A 157 2.99 -23.58 3.32
CA ASN A 157 2.16 -22.72 4.15
C ASN A 157 0.67 -22.97 3.89
N GLN A 158 -0.10 -23.21 4.95
CA GLN A 158 -1.55 -23.37 4.88
C GLN A 158 -2.30 -22.05 5.14
N THR A 159 -1.65 -21.05 5.74
CA THR A 159 -2.26 -19.76 6.06
C THR A 159 -1.44 -18.61 5.48
N CYS A 160 -2.12 -17.56 5.07
CA CYS A 160 -1.50 -16.32 4.61
C CYS A 160 -2.18 -15.14 5.31
N CYS A 161 -1.38 -14.21 5.84
CA CYS A 161 -1.84 -12.96 6.40
C CYS A 161 -1.22 -11.82 5.62
N LYS A 162 -2.00 -10.80 5.25
CA LYS A 162 -1.52 -9.56 4.66
C LYS A 162 -2.09 -8.39 5.44
N ILE A 163 -1.21 -7.69 6.16
CA ILE A 163 -1.58 -6.59 7.04
C ILE A 163 -0.77 -5.36 6.63
N ARG A 164 -1.45 -4.32 6.13
CA ARG A 164 -0.79 -3.07 5.76
C ARG A 164 -0.18 -2.38 6.98
N GLY A 165 1.07 -1.95 6.84
CA GLY A 165 1.77 -1.14 7.85
C GLY A 165 2.59 -1.93 8.87
N ILE A 166 2.42 -3.26 8.90
CA ILE A 166 3.20 -4.16 9.76
C ILE A 166 3.99 -5.11 8.87
N THR A 167 5.30 -5.17 9.09
CA THR A 167 6.13 -6.18 8.42
C THR A 167 5.93 -7.50 9.13
N LEU A 168 5.50 -8.52 8.40
CA LEU A 168 5.32 -9.88 8.91
C LEU A 168 6.67 -10.60 8.94
N ASN A 169 7.46 -10.30 9.97
CA ASN A 169 8.63 -11.09 10.36
C ASN A 169 8.18 -12.37 11.05
N TYR A 170 9.06 -13.37 11.19
CA TYR A 170 8.73 -14.64 11.87
C TYR A 170 8.07 -14.42 13.25
N LYS A 171 8.66 -13.59 14.12
CA LYS A 171 8.10 -13.24 15.44
C LYS A 171 6.72 -12.58 15.32
N ASN A 172 6.61 -11.55 14.48
CA ASN A 172 5.35 -10.83 14.26
C ASN A 172 4.26 -11.73 13.66
N SER A 173 4.62 -12.74 12.87
CA SER A 173 3.68 -13.70 12.29
C SER A 173 3.15 -14.72 13.30
N LEU A 174 3.87 -14.95 14.41
CA LEU A 174 3.37 -15.73 15.54
C LEU A 174 2.33 -14.94 16.33
N GLU A 175 2.59 -13.64 16.55
CA GLU A 175 1.70 -12.71 17.25
C GLU A 175 0.46 -12.35 16.41
N LEU A 176 0.65 -12.06 15.12
CA LEU A 176 -0.40 -11.81 14.13
C LEU A 176 -0.53 -12.98 13.17
N ASN A 177 -1.33 -13.96 13.61
CA ASN A 177 -1.70 -15.12 12.82
C ASN A 177 -3.15 -15.04 12.33
N PHE A 178 -3.53 -15.99 11.48
CA PHE A 178 -4.87 -16.10 10.92
C PHE A 178 -5.97 -16.16 12.00
N GLU A 179 -5.74 -16.92 13.07
CA GLU A 179 -6.74 -17.11 14.13
C GLU A 179 -6.95 -15.82 14.93
N ILE A 180 -5.88 -15.08 15.21
CA ILE A 180 -5.94 -13.78 15.84
C ILE A 180 -6.72 -12.77 15.00
N VAL A 181 -6.43 -12.68 13.69
CA VAL A 181 -7.18 -11.78 12.79
C VAL A 181 -8.66 -12.14 12.75
N LYS A 182 -8.98 -13.44 12.73
CA LYS A 182 -10.35 -13.96 12.78
C LYS A 182 -11.07 -13.61 14.09
N GLU A 183 -10.41 -13.77 15.23
CA GLU A 183 -10.99 -13.43 16.53
C GLU A 183 -11.17 -11.92 16.72
N MET A 184 -10.30 -11.10 16.10
CA MET A 184 -10.49 -9.66 16.02
C MET A 184 -11.69 -9.26 15.17
N VAL A 185 -11.89 -9.88 14.00
CA VAL A 185 -13.06 -9.60 13.14
C VAL A 185 -14.35 -10.00 13.84
N LYS A 186 -14.35 -11.08 14.64
CA LYS A 186 -15.48 -11.46 15.48
C LYS A 186 -15.73 -10.53 16.67
N GLY A 187 -14.87 -9.54 16.90
CA GLY A 187 -14.98 -8.58 17.99
C GLY A 187 -14.57 -9.12 19.36
N ARG A 188 -13.95 -10.30 19.45
CA ARG A 188 -13.48 -10.87 20.73
C ARG A 188 -12.20 -10.21 21.23
N MET A 189 -11.41 -9.65 20.31
CA MET A 189 -10.15 -8.95 20.59
C MET A 189 -10.19 -7.57 19.92
N LYS A 190 -9.85 -6.51 20.68
CA LYS A 190 -9.96 -5.12 20.19
C LYS A 190 -8.66 -4.59 19.56
N SER A 191 -7.51 -4.99 20.07
CA SER A 191 -6.20 -4.56 19.56
C SER A 191 -5.09 -5.51 20.02
N ILE A 192 -4.01 -5.56 19.25
CA ILE A 192 -2.75 -6.23 19.62
C ILE A 192 -1.62 -5.27 19.31
N THR A 193 -0.68 -5.17 20.24
CA THR A 193 0.57 -4.45 20.02
C THR A 193 1.60 -5.44 19.49
N VAL A 194 2.19 -5.13 18.34
CA VAL A 194 3.31 -5.88 17.77
C VAL A 194 4.59 -5.09 17.98
N THR A 195 5.61 -5.76 18.50
CA THR A 195 6.89 -5.13 18.82
C THR A 195 7.98 -5.61 17.86
N ASP A 196 8.49 -4.70 17.03
CA ASP A 196 9.66 -4.93 16.18
C ASP A 196 10.90 -4.38 16.87
N GLU A 197 11.70 -5.26 17.48
CA GLU A 197 12.86 -4.90 18.30
C GLU A 197 14.03 -4.33 17.48
N TYR A 198 14.10 -4.65 16.19
CA TYR A 198 15.26 -4.37 15.34
C TYR A 198 14.92 -3.47 14.15
N LYS A 199 14.02 -2.51 14.33
CA LYS A 199 13.62 -1.62 13.25
C LYS A 199 14.75 -0.67 12.90
N ILE A 200 15.29 -0.82 11.69
CA ILE A 200 16.27 0.12 11.14
C ILE A 200 15.54 1.38 10.69
N ARG A 201 15.92 2.53 11.27
CA ARG A 201 15.46 3.86 10.87
C ARG A 201 16.65 4.76 10.59
N ARG A 202 16.49 5.65 9.63
CA ARG A 202 17.44 6.73 9.39
C ARG A 202 17.00 7.95 10.19
N ASN A 203 17.87 8.48 11.04
CA ASN A 203 17.65 9.78 11.65
C ASN A 203 17.82 10.85 10.55
N VAL A 204 16.75 11.58 10.24
CA VAL A 204 16.75 12.55 9.13
C VAL A 204 17.69 13.73 9.42
N LYS A 205 17.86 14.10 10.70
CA LYS A 205 18.65 15.26 11.11
C LYS A 205 20.15 14.96 11.12
N SER A 206 20.55 13.86 11.76
CA SER A 206 21.97 13.47 11.84
C SER A 206 22.43 12.58 10.69
N SER A 207 21.50 12.12 9.84
CA SER A 207 21.75 11.11 8.79
C SER A 207 22.23 9.74 9.29
N ASP A 208 22.27 9.50 10.60
CA ASP A 208 22.68 8.22 11.17
C ASP A 208 21.65 7.12 10.91
N ILE A 209 22.15 5.90 10.76
CA ILE A 209 21.33 4.69 10.73
C ILE A 209 21.27 4.16 12.15
N ILE A 210 20.08 4.16 12.74
CA ILE A 210 19.84 3.68 14.09
C ILE A 210 18.91 2.47 14.07
N THR A 211 19.17 1.51 14.95
CA THR A 211 18.24 0.43 15.25
C THR A 211 17.43 0.84 16.46
N CYS A 212 16.11 0.86 16.33
CA CYS A 212 15.20 1.21 17.42
C CYS A 212 14.08 0.17 17.55
N VAL A 213 13.53 0.05 18.76
CA VAL A 213 12.32 -0.72 18.99
C VAL A 213 11.12 0.07 18.46
N GLU A 214 10.29 -0.56 17.62
CA GLU A 214 9.06 0.00 17.08
C GLU A 214 7.87 -0.83 17.58
N GLU A 215 7.00 -0.20 18.38
CA GLU A 215 5.73 -0.79 18.78
C GLU A 215 4.62 -0.27 17.89
N LYS A 216 3.76 -1.17 17.41
CA LYS A 216 2.60 -0.86 16.58
C LYS A 216 1.35 -1.49 17.14
N ASP A 217 0.41 -0.64 17.49
CA ASP A 217 -0.94 -1.06 17.85
C ASP A 217 -1.73 -1.39 16.58
N TYR A 218 -1.96 -2.68 16.39
CA TYR A 218 -2.84 -3.19 15.36
C TYR A 218 -4.29 -3.21 15.86
N ARG A 219 -5.16 -2.56 15.08
CA ARG A 219 -6.61 -2.55 15.28
C ARG A 219 -7.30 -2.73 13.93
N ILE A 220 -8.38 -3.49 13.94
CA ILE A 220 -9.28 -3.56 12.79
C ILE A 220 -10.18 -2.32 12.83
N VAL A 221 -10.04 -1.47 11.82
CA VAL A 221 -10.85 -0.27 11.66
C VAL A 221 -11.56 -0.34 10.32
N PHE A 222 -12.88 -0.18 10.36
CA PHE A 222 -13.72 -0.13 9.18
C PHE A 222 -14.05 1.33 8.86
N ASP A 223 -13.11 2.06 8.25
CA ASP A 223 -13.26 3.50 7.99
C ASP A 223 -14.19 3.80 6.81
N LYS A 224 -14.39 2.82 5.93
CA LYS A 224 -15.05 3.01 4.61
C LYS A 224 -16.34 2.23 4.44
N ARG A 225 -16.63 1.27 5.32
CA ARG A 225 -17.79 0.37 5.25
C ARG A 225 -18.31 0.10 6.66
N VAL A 226 -19.60 -0.18 6.79
CA VAL A 226 -20.22 -0.58 8.04
C VAL A 226 -20.36 -2.09 8.07
N LEU A 227 -19.85 -2.73 9.13
CA LEU A 227 -20.05 -4.15 9.39
C LEU A 227 -21.45 -4.36 9.96
N LYS A 228 -22.26 -5.18 9.30
CA LYS A 228 -23.57 -5.64 9.81
C LYS A 228 -23.39 -6.89 10.68
N ASP A 229 -24.40 -7.21 11.48
CA ASP A 229 -24.40 -8.37 12.39
C ASP A 229 -24.14 -9.72 11.69
N ASN A 230 -24.45 -9.80 10.39
CA ASN A 230 -24.20 -10.99 9.56
C ASN A 230 -22.79 -11.03 8.95
N TYR A 231 -21.85 -10.23 9.46
CA TYR A 231 -20.49 -10.06 8.92
C TYR A 231 -20.42 -9.52 7.47
N THR A 232 -21.55 -9.07 6.92
CA THR A 232 -21.59 -8.37 5.64
C THR A 232 -21.16 -6.91 5.82
N THR A 233 -20.47 -6.36 4.83
CA THR A 233 -20.03 -4.95 4.89
C THR A 233 -20.76 -4.13 3.85
N VAL A 234 -21.39 -3.02 4.25
CA VAL A 234 -22.08 -2.09 3.35
C VAL A 234 -21.36 -0.74 3.30
N PRO A 235 -21.40 -0.01 2.18
CA PRO A 235 -20.91 1.36 2.16
C PRO A 235 -21.73 2.25 3.11
N TYR A 236 -21.14 3.35 3.57
CA TYR A 236 -21.87 4.34 4.35
C TYR A 236 -23.01 4.95 3.51
N GLY A 237 -24.21 5.04 4.08
CA GLY A 237 -25.38 5.66 3.46
C GLY A 237 -26.32 4.71 2.69
N MET A 238 -26.11 3.39 2.78
CA MET A 238 -27.06 2.34 2.33
C MET A 238 -27.82 1.71 3.49
#